data_AF-A0A2E8Y587-F1
#
_entry.id   AF-A0A2E8Y587-F1
#
_cell.length_a   1.000
_cell.length_b   1.000
_cell.length_c   1.000
_cell.angle_alpha   90.00
_cell.angle_beta   90.00
_cell.angle_gamma   90.00
#
_symmetry.space_group_name_H-M   'P 1'
#
loop_
_entity.id
_entity.type
_entity.pdbx_description
1 polymer ?
#
loop_
_entity_poly.entity_id
_entity_poly.type
_entity_poly.pdbx_seq_one_letter_code
_entity_poly.pdbx_strand_id
1 'polypeptide(L)'
;MGREPTTSKYIDVRESAIHGTGVFAKTKVPKGKKVIEYVGEKITKKESERRSIALIEKNQGSETDGAVYIFEVNKRYDIDGNIPENT
;
A
#
# COMPACT_ATOMS: atom_id res chain seq x y z
N MET A 1 5.05 -10.35 -8.68
CA MET A 1 6.01 -9.29 -9.03
C MET A 1 6.80 -8.96 -7.77
N GLY A 2 8.13 -9.01 -7.83
CA GLY A 2 8.97 -8.70 -6.68
C GLY A 2 8.81 -7.24 -6.29
N ARG A 3 8.48 -6.99 -5.03
CA ARG A 3 8.51 -5.67 -4.41
C ARG A 3 9.96 -5.26 -4.18
N GLU A 4 10.28 -3.98 -4.34
CA GLU A 4 11.62 -3.50 -3.98
C GLU A 4 11.83 -3.67 -2.46
N PRO A 5 13.08 -3.86 -2.00
CA PRO A 5 13.36 -3.92 -0.57
C PRO A 5 12.92 -2.62 0.13
N THR A 6 12.26 -2.75 1.27
CA THR A 6 11.87 -1.58 2.06
C THR A 6 13.07 -0.72 2.43
N THR A 7 12.93 0.60 2.30
CA THR A 7 13.93 1.57 2.75
C THR A 7 13.82 1.88 4.24
N SER A 8 12.74 1.44 4.90
CA SER A 8 12.53 1.69 6.32
C SER A 8 13.29 0.70 7.20
N LYS A 9 14.12 1.23 8.10
CA LYS A 9 14.82 0.43 9.12
C LYS A 9 13.89 -0.19 10.19
N TYR A 10 12.62 0.21 10.23
CA TYR A 10 11.69 -0.21 11.27
C TYR A 10 10.85 -1.43 10.90
N ILE A 11 10.78 -1.78 9.61
CA ILE A 11 9.84 -2.79 9.13
C ILE A 11 10.53 -3.91 8.37
N ASP A 12 9.76 -4.98 8.19
CA ASP A 12 10.07 -6.12 7.35
C ASP A 12 8.80 -6.52 6.59
N VAL A 13 8.95 -6.94 5.34
CA VAL A 13 7.85 -7.28 4.43
C VAL A 13 7.91 -8.77 4.12
N ARG A 14 6.85 -9.50 4.48
CA ARG A 14 6.80 -10.97 4.33
C ARG A 14 5.36 -11.46 4.22
N GLU A 15 5.18 -12.76 3.95
CA GLU A 15 3.85 -13.37 3.91
C GLU A 15 3.11 -13.19 5.24
N SER A 16 1.81 -12.91 5.14
CA SER A 16 0.92 -12.66 6.27
C SER A 16 -0.12 -13.76 6.36
N ALA A 17 -0.33 -14.28 7.56
CA ALA A 17 -1.41 -15.23 7.84
C ALA A 17 -2.81 -14.61 7.72
N ILE A 18 -2.92 -13.27 7.65
CA ILE A 18 -4.20 -12.58 7.50
C ILE A 18 -4.59 -12.50 6.02
N HIS A 19 -3.66 -12.08 5.16
CA HIS A 19 -3.89 -11.89 3.73
C HIS A 19 -2.58 -11.62 2.99
N GLY A 20 -2.27 -12.38 1.95
CA GLY A 20 -1.14 -12.16 1.04
C GLY A 20 0.17 -11.74 1.74
N THR A 21 0.62 -10.52 1.48
CA THR A 21 1.82 -9.92 2.09
C THR A 21 1.45 -8.92 3.19
N GLY A 22 2.17 -8.95 4.30
CA GLY A 22 2.03 -7.98 5.40
C GLY A 22 3.34 -7.25 5.72
N VAL A 23 3.19 -6.14 6.46
CA VAL A 23 4.31 -5.35 7.00
C VAL A 23 4.40 -5.58 8.50
N PHE A 24 5.60 -5.93 8.98
CA PHE A 24 5.87 -6.28 10.38
C PHE A 24 6.91 -5.33 10.95
N ALA A 25 6.81 -5.01 12.25
CA ALA A 25 7.87 -4.28 12.93
C ALA A 25 9.12 -5.18 13.08
N LYS A 26 10.24 -4.75 12.51
CA LYS A 26 11.56 -5.43 12.62
C LYS A 26 12.26 -5.12 13.94
N THR A 27 11.93 -3.98 14.54
CA THR A 27 12.50 -3.52 15.81
C THR A 27 11.45 -2.74 16.60
N LYS A 28 11.74 -2.46 17.87
CA LYS A 28 10.88 -1.61 18.70
C LYS A 28 10.85 -0.20 18.11
N VAL A 29 9.69 0.24 17.64
CA VAL A 29 9.48 1.60 17.11
C VAL A 29 9.23 2.56 18.28
N PRO A 30 10.07 3.60 18.48
CA PRO A 30 9.80 4.59 19.52
C PRO A 30 8.55 5.40 19.21
N LYS A 31 7.81 5.79 20.25
CA LYS A 31 6.60 6.62 20.12
C LYS A 31 6.90 7.91 19.36
N GLY A 32 6.02 8.26 18.42
CA GLY A 32 6.13 9.48 17.61
C GLY A 32 7.16 9.44 16.49
N LYS A 33 7.76 8.27 16.20
CA LYS A 33 8.66 8.12 15.03
C LYS A 33 7.87 7.79 13.77
N LYS A 34 8.28 8.41 12.67
CA LYS A 34 7.83 8.03 11.33
C LYS A 34 8.38 6.64 11.00
N VAL A 35 7.48 5.73 10.62
CA VAL A 35 7.81 4.34 10.29
C VAL A 35 8.17 4.23 8.81
N ILE A 36 7.27 4.70 7.95
CA ILE A 36 7.38 4.67 6.50
C ILE A 36 6.54 5.82 5.93
N GLU A 37 6.85 6.25 4.71
CA GLU A 37 6.00 7.13 3.91
C GLU A 37 5.17 6.29 2.93
N TYR A 38 3.87 6.55 2.85
CA TYR A 38 3.02 5.92 1.85
C TYR A 38 3.23 6.63 0.51
N VAL A 39 4.08 6.05 -0.35
CA VAL A 39 4.47 6.63 -1.62
C VAL A 39 3.59 6.11 -2.76
N GLY A 40 3.42 6.93 -3.79
CA GLY A 40 2.56 6.60 -4.92
C GLY A 40 2.34 7.76 -5.86
N GLU A 41 1.61 7.50 -6.95
CA GLU A 41 1.22 8.52 -7.91
C GLU A 41 0.12 9.41 -7.32
N LYS A 42 0.29 10.73 -7.37
CA LYS A 42 -0.77 11.68 -6.98
C LYS A 42 -1.81 11.79 -8.09
N ILE A 43 -3.03 11.33 -7.81
CA ILE A 43 -4.12 11.27 -8.78
C ILE A 43 -5.35 12.04 -8.31
N THR A 44 -6.26 12.35 -9.25
CA THR A 44 -7.54 13.01 -8.93
C THR A 44 -8.55 12.00 -8.38
N LYS A 45 -9.54 12.48 -7.60
CA LYS A 45 -10.63 11.63 -7.06
C LYS A 45 -11.31 10.75 -8.12
N LYS A 46 -11.58 11.30 -9.31
CA LYS A 46 -12.19 10.56 -10.43
C LYS A 46 -11.31 9.41 -10.91
N GLU A 47 -10.00 9.64 -10.96
CA GLU A 47 -9.06 8.60 -11.37
C GLU A 47 -8.90 7.53 -10.28
N SER A 48 -8.91 7.92 -9.01
CA SER A 48 -8.91 6.99 -7.88
C SER A 48 -10.09 6.03 -7.92
N GLU A 49 -11.30 6.55 -8.17
CA GLU A 49 -12.52 5.76 -8.29
C GLU A 49 -12.41 4.76 -9.45
N ARG A 50 -11.98 5.24 -10.63
CA ARG A 50 -11.78 4.41 -11.82
C ARG A 50 -10.79 3.26 -11.55
N ARG A 51 -9.64 3.55 -10.93
CA ARG A 51 -8.61 2.55 -10.61
C ARG A 51 -9.06 1.58 -9.52
N SER A 52 -9.77 2.06 -8.50
CA SER A 52 -10.29 1.24 -7.41
C SER A 52 -11.29 0.21 -7.91
N ILE A 53 -12.27 0.63 -8.72
CA ILE A 53 -13.28 -0.26 -9.29
C ILE A 53 -12.60 -1.33 -10.16
N ALA A 54 -11.72 -0.92 -11.07
CA ALA A 54 -11.02 -1.86 -11.95
C ALA A 54 -10.18 -2.89 -11.17
N LEU A 55 -9.54 -2.48 -10.06
CA LEU A 55 -8.73 -3.39 -9.25
C LEU A 55 -9.59 -4.34 -8.39
N ILE A 56 -10.70 -3.86 -7.85
CA ILE A 56 -11.69 -4.69 -7.14
C ILE A 56 -12.24 -5.77 -8.06
N GLU A 57 -12.67 -5.40 -9.27
CA GLU A 57 -13.19 -6.34 -10.28
C GLU A 57 -12.12 -7.35 -10.70
N LYS A 58 -10.89 -6.89 -10.93
CA LYS A 58 -9.77 -7.75 -11.33
C LYS A 58 -9.40 -8.78 -10.25
N ASN A 59 -9.42 -8.37 -8.99
CA ASN A 59 -8.97 -9.18 -7.86
C ASN A 59 -10.15 -9.85 -7.13
N GLN A 60 -11.35 -9.82 -7.71
CA GLN A 60 -12.53 -10.42 -7.12
C GLN A 60 -12.32 -11.92 -6.90
N GLY A 61 -12.39 -12.35 -5.64
CA GLY A 61 -12.17 -13.74 -5.25
C GLY A 61 -10.70 -14.14 -5.08
N SER A 62 -9.75 -13.22 -5.21
CA SER A 62 -8.36 -13.48 -4.83
C SER A 62 -8.22 -13.54 -3.31
N GLU A 63 -7.53 -14.57 -2.82
CA GLU A 63 -7.22 -14.73 -1.39
C GLU A 63 -5.96 -13.94 -0.97
N THR A 64 -5.21 -13.41 -1.95
CA THR A 64 -3.89 -12.81 -1.71
C THR A 64 -3.69 -11.43 -2.30
N ASP A 65 -4.46 -11.07 -3.34
CA ASP A 65 -4.29 -9.77 -4.01
C ASP A 65 -5.12 -8.68 -3.34
N GLY A 66 -4.47 -7.56 -3.00
CA GLY A 66 -5.15 -6.42 -2.41
C GLY A 66 -6.16 -5.79 -3.36
N ALA A 67 -7.33 -5.45 -2.86
CA ALA A 67 -8.41 -4.90 -3.68
C ALA A 67 -8.21 -3.41 -4.02
N VAL A 68 -7.56 -2.61 -3.16
CA VAL A 68 -7.37 -1.16 -3.34
C VAL A 68 -6.09 -0.69 -2.63
N TYR A 69 -5.32 0.20 -3.28
CA TYR A 69 -4.10 0.86 -2.74
C TYR A 69 -4.21 2.40 -2.78
N ILE A 70 -5.42 2.94 -2.64
CA ILE A 70 -5.68 4.38 -2.68
C ILE A 70 -5.65 4.94 -1.27
N PHE A 71 -4.90 6.03 -1.07
CA PHE A 71 -4.87 6.79 0.17
C PHE A 71 -5.40 8.21 -0.08
N GLU A 72 -6.40 8.64 0.71
CA GLU A 72 -6.95 9.98 0.61
C GLU A 72 -6.00 11.04 1.18
N VAL A 73 -5.66 12.05 0.38
CA VAL A 73 -4.83 13.19 0.84
C VAL A 73 -5.67 14.41 1.16
N ASN A 74 -6.57 14.80 0.24
CA ASN A 74 -7.47 15.93 0.43
C ASN A 74 -8.67 15.86 -0.52
N LYS A 75 -9.53 16.89 -0.51
CA LYS A 75 -10.74 16.98 -1.33
C LYS A 75 -10.51 16.87 -2.85
N ARG A 76 -9.28 17.08 -3.34
CA ARG A 76 -8.95 17.10 -4.77
C ARG A 76 -8.12 15.91 -5.21
N TYR A 77 -7.28 15.38 -4.32
CA TYR A 77 -6.23 14.43 -4.69
C TYR A 77 -6.11 13.27 -3.69
N ASP A 78 -5.71 12.13 -4.26
CA ASP A 78 -5.32 10.92 -3.56
C ASP A 78 -3.92 10.48 -4.01
N ILE A 79 -3.38 9.48 -3.32
CA ILE A 79 -2.17 8.76 -3.70
C ILE A 79 -2.55 7.32 -4.06
N ASP A 80 -2.16 6.89 -5.25
CA ASP A 80 -2.21 5.49 -5.65
C ASP A 80 -0.87 4.83 -5.36
N GLY A 81 -0.84 4.04 -4.28
CA GLY A 81 0.34 3.33 -3.80
C GLY A 81 0.57 1.99 -4.47
N ASN A 82 -0.12 1.67 -5.58
CA ASN A 82 0.09 0.43 -6.33
C ASN A 82 1.35 0.49 -7.20
N ILE A 83 2.49 0.76 -6.57
CA ILE A 83 3.82 0.84 -7.19
C ILE A 83 4.81 -0.05 -6.41
N PRO A 84 5.86 -0.59 -7.06
CA PRO A 84 6.84 -1.47 -6.40
C PRO A 84 7.56 -0.87 -5.20
N GLU A 85 7.70 0.46 -5.14
CA GLU A 85 8.46 1.20 -4.14
C GLU A 85 7.67 1.46 -2.83
N ASN A 86 6.36 1.19 -2.82
CA ASN A 86 5.51 1.43 -1.64
C ASN A 86 5.58 0.26 -0.64
N THR A 87 6.74 0.16 0.04
CA THR A 87 7.11 -1.01 0.86
C THR A 87 8.02 -0.70 2.03
#